data_AF-A0A1B9DSP5-F1
#
_entry.id   AF-A0A1B9DSP5-F1
#
_cell.length_a   1.000
_cell.length_b   1.000
_cell.length_c   1.000
_cell.angle_alpha   90.00
_cell.angle_beta   90.00
_cell.angle_gamma   90.00
#
_symmetry.space_group_name_H-M   'P 1'
#
loop_
_entity.id
_entity.type
_entity.pdbx_description
1 polymer ?
#
loop_
_entity_poly.entity_id
_entity_poly.type
_entity_poly.pdbx_seq_one_letter_code
_entity_poly.pdbx_strand_id
1 'polypeptide(L)'
;MYFYTIIPNLLIGIWYNIYLPKKYGGTPGKLIAGIKIIKINGKPIGWKEAILRHSVLFILTIFSVIVMIISLLKANETVFNSLGWLKQTEYLMSLAAIPFMVHAWTSNIWIYSEFFVLLTNKRKRAVHDFIAGTVIVRKVYIDKINEVMYSEKNDNTLD
;
A
#
# COMPACT_ATOMS: atom_id res chain seq x y z
N MET A 1 8.90 -5.03 -24.74
CA MET A 1 9.26 -3.88 -23.85
C MET A 1 8.47 -3.89 -22.54
N TYR A 2 7.13 -4.04 -22.56
CA TYR A 2 6.27 -4.03 -21.36
C TYR A 2 6.59 -5.10 -20.29
N PHE A 3 7.00 -6.31 -20.68
CA PHE A 3 7.32 -7.35 -19.68
C PHE A 3 8.52 -6.99 -18.80
N TYR A 4 9.53 -6.31 -19.36
CA TYR A 4 10.74 -5.94 -18.63
C TYR A 4 10.48 -4.88 -17.55
N THR A 5 9.40 -4.10 -17.65
CA THR A 5 9.07 -3.08 -16.66
C THR A 5 8.28 -3.64 -15.48
N ILE A 6 7.64 -4.82 -15.61
CA ILE A 6 6.81 -5.42 -14.57
C ILE A 6 7.65 -5.80 -13.33
N ILE A 7 8.74 -6.54 -13.53
CA ILE A 7 9.57 -7.05 -12.43
C ILE A 7 10.20 -5.89 -11.63
N PRO A 8 10.89 -4.91 -12.26
CA PRO A 8 11.43 -3.76 -11.53
C PRO A 8 10.36 -2.98 -10.79
N ASN A 9 9.18 -2.78 -11.40
CA ASN A 9 8.08 -2.05 -10.76
C ASN A 9 7.58 -2.76 -9.49
N LEU A 10 7.43 -4.09 -9.52
CA LEU A 10 7.03 -4.87 -8.35
C LEU A 10 8.09 -4.81 -7.24
N LEU A 11 9.38 -4.97 -7.59
CA LEU A 11 10.48 -4.92 -6.62
C LEU A 11 10.57 -3.54 -5.96
N ILE A 12 10.50 -2.47 -6.75
CA ILE A 12 10.48 -1.09 -6.24
C ILE A 12 9.25 -0.87 -5.37
N GLY A 13 8.08 -1.37 -5.78
CA GLY A 13 6.84 -1.28 -5.01
C GLY A 13 6.94 -1.94 -3.63
N ILE A 14 7.47 -3.17 -3.56
CA ILE A 14 7.69 -3.91 -2.31
C ILE A 14 8.71 -3.17 -1.43
N TRP A 15 9.82 -2.74 -2.02
CA TRP A 15 10.85 -2.01 -1.30
C TRP A 15 10.30 -0.70 -0.69
N TYR A 16 9.57 0.08 -1.49
CA TYR A 16 9.01 1.36 -1.06
C TYR A 16 7.90 1.20 -0.02
N ASN A 17 6.98 0.25 -0.21
CA ASN A 17 5.78 0.12 0.63
C ASN A 17 5.95 -0.82 1.84
N ILE A 18 6.91 -1.74 1.82
CA ILE A 18 7.13 -2.69 2.91
C ILE A 18 8.47 -2.42 3.60
N TYR A 19 9.58 -2.41 2.86
CA TYR A 19 10.91 -2.29 3.47
C TYR A 19 11.13 -0.92 4.14
N LEU A 20 10.79 0.18 3.48
CA LEU A 20 10.97 1.52 4.05
C LEU A 20 10.13 1.73 5.32
N PRO A 21 8.82 1.40 5.35
CA PRO A 21 8.06 1.48 6.60
C PRO A 21 8.62 0.58 7.70
N LYS A 22 9.02 -0.65 7.39
CA LYS A 22 9.62 -1.54 8.39
C LYS A 22 10.92 -0.97 8.96
N LYS A 23 11.78 -0.37 8.14
CA LYS A 23 13.10 0.13 8.56
C LYS A 23 13.03 1.49 9.24
N TYR A 24 12.27 2.42 8.69
CA TYR A 24 12.27 3.82 9.11
C TYR A 24 10.97 4.25 9.80
N GLY A 25 9.93 3.42 9.78
CA GLY A 25 8.60 3.77 10.29
C GLY A 25 7.81 4.66 9.34
N GLY A 26 8.16 4.73 8.05
CA GLY A 26 7.41 5.53 7.08
C GLY A 26 8.02 5.48 5.68
N THR A 27 7.27 5.94 4.70
CA THR A 27 7.81 6.28 3.37
C THR A 27 8.52 7.65 3.42
N PRO A 28 9.43 7.98 2.49
CA PRO A 28 10.21 9.22 2.53
C PRO A 28 9.34 10.47 2.72
N GLY A 29 8.24 10.61 1.97
CA GLY A 29 7.32 11.74 2.11
C GLY A 29 6.69 11.84 3.51
N LYS A 30 6.35 10.70 4.13
CA LYS A 30 5.82 10.66 5.51
C LYS A 30 6.88 11.09 6.53
N LEU A 31 8.12 10.62 6.35
CA LEU A 31 9.23 10.96 7.25
C LEU A 31 9.60 12.43 7.16
N ILE A 32 9.59 13.01 5.95
CA ILE A 32 9.79 14.45 5.73
C ILE A 32 8.68 15.26 6.40
N ALA A 33 7.44 14.81 6.33
CA ALA A 33 6.30 15.42 7.03
C ALA A 33 6.33 15.24 8.56
N GLY A 34 7.39 14.64 9.12
CA GLY A 34 7.57 14.46 10.57
C GLY A 34 6.58 13.48 11.18
N ILE A 35 6.00 12.57 10.38
CA ILE A 35 5.08 11.53 10.86
C ILE A 35 5.73 10.14 10.75
N LYS A 36 5.40 9.29 11.72
CA LYS A 36 5.92 7.92 11.83
C LYS A 36 4.78 6.96 12.12
N ILE A 37 4.90 5.77 11.57
CA ILE A 37 4.03 4.63 11.76
C ILE A 37 4.62 3.80 12.90
N ILE A 38 3.81 3.56 13.92
CA ILE A 38 4.13 2.72 15.06
C ILE A 38 3.00 1.71 15.29
N LYS A 39 3.27 0.67 16.08
CA LYS A 39 2.21 -0.23 16.56
C LYS A 39 1.36 0.49 17.60
N ILE A 40 0.15 -0.03 17.84
CA ILE A 40 -0.74 0.51 18.89
C ILE A 40 -0.06 0.52 20.28
N ASN A 41 0.85 -0.42 20.53
CA ASN A 41 1.61 -0.51 21.79
C ASN A 41 2.85 0.40 21.86
N GLY A 42 2.98 1.40 20.98
CA GLY A 42 4.10 2.34 20.96
C GLY A 42 5.35 1.84 20.22
N LYS A 43 5.52 0.52 20.07
CA LYS A 43 6.73 -0.07 19.49
C LYS A 43 6.84 0.21 17.98
N PRO A 44 8.07 0.21 17.41
CA PRO A 44 8.27 0.26 15.97
C PRO A 44 7.56 -0.89 15.25
N ILE A 45 7.11 -0.64 14.01
CA ILE A 45 6.47 -1.66 13.18
C ILE A 45 7.47 -2.74 12.73
N GLY A 46 7.01 -3.99 12.64
CA GLY A 46 7.77 -5.11 12.13
C GLY A 46 7.38 -5.47 10.70
N TRP A 47 7.91 -6.61 10.23
CA TRP A 47 7.60 -7.14 8.89
C TRP A 47 6.12 -7.49 8.74
N LYS A 48 5.53 -8.14 9.75
CA LYS A 48 4.12 -8.54 9.74
C LYS A 48 3.22 -7.32 9.51
N GLU A 49 3.42 -6.26 10.28
CA GLU A 49 2.59 -5.05 10.16
C GLU A 49 2.81 -4.35 8.82
N ALA A 50 4.06 -4.23 8.36
CA ALA A 50 4.35 -3.63 7.06
C ALA A 50 3.69 -4.39 5.90
N ILE A 51 3.72 -5.73 5.92
CA ILE A 51 3.08 -6.59 4.91
C ILE A 51 1.57 -6.48 5.00
N LEU A 52 0.97 -6.55 6.19
CA LEU A 52 -0.48 -6.42 6.38
C LEU A 52 -1.01 -5.07 5.91
N ARG A 53 -0.23 -3.98 6.04
CA ARG A 53 -0.60 -2.67 5.50
C ARG A 53 -0.62 -2.65 3.97
N HIS A 54 0.23 -3.45 3.32
CA HIS A 54 0.34 -3.47 1.87
C HIS A 54 -0.46 -4.61 1.21
N SER A 55 -0.94 -5.59 1.98
CA SER A 55 -1.48 -6.85 1.46
C SER A 55 -2.63 -6.67 0.47
N VAL A 56 -3.59 -5.78 0.78
CA VAL A 56 -4.75 -5.55 -0.10
C VAL A 56 -4.34 -4.95 -1.43
N LEU A 57 -3.52 -3.90 -1.42
CA LEU A 57 -2.96 -3.30 -2.64
C LEU A 57 -2.07 -4.28 -3.39
N PHE A 58 -1.31 -5.12 -2.68
CA PHE A 58 -0.47 -6.14 -3.29
C PHE A 58 -1.32 -7.17 -4.06
N ILE A 59 -2.41 -7.66 -3.48
CA ILE A 59 -3.34 -8.59 -4.15
C ILE A 59 -3.94 -7.93 -5.40
N LEU A 60 -4.40 -6.68 -5.31
CA LEU A 60 -4.93 -5.93 -6.46
C LEU A 60 -3.87 -5.74 -7.55
N THR A 61 -2.62 -5.49 -7.16
CA THR A 61 -1.49 -5.36 -8.08
C THR A 61 -1.20 -6.68 -8.80
N ILE A 62 -1.19 -7.80 -8.09
CA ILE A 62 -1.01 -9.13 -8.70
C ILE A 62 -2.14 -9.43 -9.68
N PHE A 63 -3.39 -9.14 -9.32
CA PHE A 63 -4.53 -9.29 -10.23
C PHE A 63 -4.34 -8.44 -11.50
N SER A 64 -3.97 -7.16 -11.35
CA SER A 64 -3.68 -6.26 -12.47
C SER A 64 -2.58 -6.78 -13.39
N VAL A 65 -1.49 -7.30 -12.82
CA VAL A 65 -0.37 -7.88 -13.57
C VAL A 65 -0.82 -9.10 -14.36
N ILE A 66 -1.63 -9.99 -13.78
CA ILE A 66 -2.16 -11.17 -14.48
C ILE A 66 -3.04 -10.74 -15.67
N VAL A 67 -3.95 -9.79 -15.46
CA VAL A 67 -4.82 -9.27 -16.53
C VAL A 67 -3.98 -8.63 -17.65
N MET A 68 -2.95 -7.89 -17.29
CA MET A 68 -2.03 -7.27 -18.25
C MET A 68 -1.28 -8.32 -19.08
N ILE A 69 -0.75 -9.37 -18.44
CA ILE A 69 -0.05 -10.46 -19.13
C ILE A 69 -0.99 -11.17 -20.12
N ILE A 70 -2.21 -11.51 -19.70
CA ILE A 70 -3.20 -12.15 -20.58
C ILE A 70 -3.53 -11.25 -21.78
N SER A 71 -3.66 -9.94 -21.56
CA SER A 71 -3.98 -8.99 -22.61
C SER A 71 -2.83 -8.86 -23.61
N LEU A 72 -1.58 -8.84 -23.14
CA LEU A 72 -0.39 -8.83 -23.98
C LEU A 72 -0.26 -10.11 -24.81
N LEU A 73 -0.58 -11.27 -24.24
CA LEU A 73 -0.55 -12.56 -24.96
C LEU A 73 -1.64 -12.65 -26.06
N LYS A 74 -2.73 -11.91 -25.92
CA LYS A 74 -3.82 -11.84 -26.93
C LYS A 74 -3.60 -10.75 -27.98
N ALA A 75 -2.70 -9.81 -27.73
CA ALA A 75 -2.51 -8.63 -28.57
C ALA A 75 -1.87 -9.01 -29.91
N ASN A 76 -2.38 -8.44 -31.00
CA ASN A 76 -1.70 -8.54 -32.28
C ASN A 76 -0.49 -7.61 -32.29
N GLU A 77 0.71 -8.18 -32.46
CA GLU A 77 1.97 -7.44 -32.40
C GLU A 77 2.09 -6.32 -33.45
N THR A 78 1.59 -6.55 -34.66
CA THR A 78 1.66 -5.55 -35.75
C THR A 78 0.79 -4.34 -35.46
N VAL A 79 -0.44 -4.58 -34.98
CA VAL A 79 -1.36 -3.53 -34.55
C VAL A 79 -0.78 -2.81 -33.34
N PHE A 80 -0.34 -3.55 -32.32
CA PHE A 80 0.19 -2.98 -31.08
C PHE A 80 1.38 -2.05 -31.32
N ASN A 81 2.35 -2.46 -32.12
CA ASN A 81 3.54 -1.67 -32.41
C ASN A 81 3.27 -0.47 -33.34
N SER A 82 2.18 -0.51 -34.12
CA SER A 82 1.77 0.62 -34.97
C SER A 82 1.06 1.75 -34.19
N LEU A 83 0.56 1.45 -33.00
CA LEU A 83 -0.16 2.40 -32.15
C LEU A 83 0.79 3.19 -31.25
N GLY A 84 0.44 4.45 -30.99
CA GLY A 84 1.10 5.25 -29.93
C GLY A 84 0.74 4.76 -28.52
N TRP A 85 1.52 5.17 -27.52
CA TRP A 85 1.45 4.65 -26.15
C TRP A 85 0.04 4.70 -25.49
N LEU A 86 -0.69 5.81 -25.69
CA LEU A 86 -2.05 5.95 -25.15
C LEU A 86 -3.02 4.95 -25.79
N LYS A 87 -2.98 4.84 -27.14
CA LYS A 87 -3.79 3.89 -27.90
C LYS A 87 -3.39 2.44 -27.67
N GLN A 88 -2.13 2.15 -27.37
CA GLN A 88 -1.68 0.81 -26.95
C GLN A 88 -2.36 0.39 -25.66
N THR A 89 -2.49 1.31 -24.70
CA THR A 89 -3.14 1.04 -23.43
C THR A 89 -4.65 0.80 -23.63
N GLU A 90 -5.32 1.64 -24.42
CA GLU A 90 -6.74 1.45 -24.78
C GLU A 90 -6.97 0.12 -25.51
N TYR A 91 -6.08 -0.23 -26.44
CA TYR A 91 -6.14 -1.50 -27.15
C TYR A 91 -6.01 -2.69 -26.20
N LEU A 92 -5.03 -2.70 -25.29
CA LEU A 92 -4.90 -3.77 -24.29
C LEU A 92 -6.12 -3.85 -23.36
N MET A 93 -6.67 -2.71 -22.96
CA MET A 93 -7.89 -2.67 -22.15
C MET A 93 -9.08 -3.29 -22.89
N SER A 94 -9.19 -3.07 -24.21
CA SER A 94 -10.27 -3.64 -25.01
C SER A 94 -10.24 -5.17 -25.08
N LEU A 95 -9.05 -5.79 -25.02
CA LEU A 95 -8.87 -7.25 -25.06
C LEU A 95 -9.33 -7.97 -23.77
N ALA A 96 -9.45 -7.24 -22.65
CA ALA A 96 -9.87 -7.77 -21.36
C ALA A 96 -10.73 -6.76 -20.59
N ALA A 97 -11.73 -6.16 -21.25
CA ALA A 97 -12.50 -5.05 -20.72
C ALA A 97 -13.14 -5.34 -19.35
N ILE A 98 -13.74 -6.52 -19.16
CA ILE A 98 -14.39 -6.89 -17.89
C ILE A 98 -13.36 -6.99 -16.75
N PRO A 99 -12.26 -7.76 -16.85
CA PRO A 99 -11.24 -7.78 -15.81
C PRO A 99 -10.64 -6.41 -15.47
N PHE A 100 -10.38 -5.56 -16.47
CA PHE A 100 -9.89 -4.20 -16.24
C PHE A 100 -10.92 -3.34 -15.50
N MET A 101 -12.19 -3.44 -15.89
CA MET A 101 -13.28 -2.77 -15.19
C MET A 101 -13.37 -3.22 -13.74
N VAL A 102 -13.38 -4.53 -13.47
CA VAL A 102 -13.39 -5.07 -12.11
C VAL A 102 -12.21 -4.55 -11.29
N HIS A 103 -10.98 -4.63 -11.82
CA HIS A 103 -9.80 -4.08 -11.16
C HIS A 103 -9.96 -2.59 -10.82
N ALA A 104 -10.44 -1.80 -11.77
CA ALA A 104 -10.63 -0.36 -11.61
C ALA A 104 -11.65 -0.06 -10.50
N TRP A 105 -12.81 -0.69 -10.52
CA TRP A 105 -13.85 -0.48 -9.50
C TRP A 105 -13.37 -0.92 -8.12
N THR A 106 -12.77 -2.12 -7.99
CA THR A 106 -12.27 -2.60 -6.69
C THR A 106 -11.17 -1.69 -6.13
N SER A 107 -10.26 -1.22 -6.99
CA SER A 107 -9.20 -0.30 -6.57
C SER A 107 -9.75 1.05 -6.11
N ASN A 108 -10.73 1.60 -6.83
CA ASN A 108 -11.40 2.83 -6.44
C ASN A 108 -12.15 2.68 -5.12
N ILE A 109 -12.93 1.61 -4.96
CA ILE A 109 -13.63 1.31 -3.69
C ILE A 109 -12.64 1.24 -2.54
N TRP A 110 -11.52 0.54 -2.73
CA TRP A 110 -10.47 0.46 -1.72
C TRP A 110 -9.92 1.84 -1.35
N ILE A 111 -9.49 2.65 -2.33
CA ILE A 111 -8.93 3.99 -2.09
C ILE A 111 -9.95 4.92 -1.40
N TYR A 112 -11.19 4.92 -1.84
CA TYR A 112 -12.23 5.76 -1.24
C TYR A 112 -12.59 5.29 0.16
N SER A 113 -12.61 3.98 0.42
CA SER A 113 -12.81 3.45 1.77
C SER A 113 -11.68 3.85 2.73
N GLU A 114 -10.43 3.80 2.27
CA GLU A 114 -9.25 4.26 3.02
C GLU A 114 -9.39 5.73 3.42
N PHE A 115 -9.76 6.58 2.47
CA PHE A 115 -9.95 8.00 2.70
C PHE A 115 -11.13 8.29 3.64
N PHE A 116 -12.27 7.64 3.40
CA PHE A 116 -13.48 7.79 4.21
C PHE A 116 -13.23 7.39 5.66
N VAL A 117 -12.61 6.23 5.90
CA VAL A 117 -12.30 5.76 7.25
C VAL A 117 -11.27 6.66 7.93
N LEU A 118 -10.24 7.11 7.20
CA LEU A 118 -9.25 8.04 7.76
C LEU A 118 -9.88 9.37 8.21
N LEU A 119 -10.83 9.92 7.46
CA LEU A 119 -11.50 11.18 7.79
C LEU A 119 -12.51 11.05 8.92
N THR A 120 -13.27 9.95 8.95
CA THR A 120 -14.33 9.73 9.94
C THR A 120 -13.79 9.20 11.27
N ASN A 121 -12.61 8.58 11.27
CA ASN A 121 -12.04 8.02 12.49
C ASN A 121 -11.39 9.09 13.37
N LYS A 122 -11.77 9.12 14.66
CA LYS A 122 -11.21 10.05 15.66
C LYS A 122 -9.68 9.97 15.78
N ARG A 123 -9.09 8.78 15.60
CA ARG A 123 -7.64 8.55 15.63
C ARG A 123 -6.97 8.69 14.25
N LYS A 124 -7.71 9.11 13.22
CA LYS A 124 -7.26 9.30 11.83
C LYS A 124 -6.50 8.10 11.26
N ARG A 125 -6.95 6.90 11.64
CA ARG A 125 -6.39 5.63 11.15
C ARG A 125 -7.09 5.23 9.86
N ALA A 126 -6.31 4.77 8.90
CA ALA A 126 -6.81 4.26 7.63
C ALA A 126 -7.18 2.75 7.77
N VAL A 127 -7.88 2.17 6.78
CA VAL A 127 -8.36 0.77 6.84
C VAL A 127 -7.19 -0.20 6.98
N HIS A 128 -6.15 -0.04 6.17
CA HIS A 128 -4.93 -0.85 6.27
C HIS A 128 -4.21 -0.70 7.62
N ASP A 129 -4.29 0.46 8.26
CA ASP A 129 -3.70 0.67 9.58
C ASP A 129 -4.48 -0.10 10.67
N PHE A 130 -5.80 -0.29 10.51
CA PHE A 130 -6.60 -1.19 11.35
C PHE A 130 -6.20 -2.64 11.19
N ILE A 131 -6.15 -3.12 9.94
CA ILE A 131 -5.77 -4.50 9.60
C ILE A 131 -4.40 -4.85 10.20
N ALA A 132 -3.45 -3.91 10.15
CA ALA A 132 -2.10 -4.13 10.64
C ALA A 132 -1.88 -3.82 12.13
N GLY A 133 -2.87 -3.30 12.84
CA GLY A 133 -2.69 -2.89 14.25
C GLY A 133 -1.68 -1.75 14.42
N THR A 134 -1.66 -0.81 13.48
CA THR A 134 -0.73 0.33 13.46
C THR A 134 -1.44 1.67 13.57
N VAL A 135 -0.70 2.70 13.95
CA VAL A 135 -1.17 4.08 14.05
C VAL A 135 -0.07 5.03 13.58
N ILE A 136 -0.48 6.15 12.98
CA ILE A 136 0.41 7.21 12.54
C ILE A 136 0.45 8.30 13.61
N VAL A 137 1.65 8.66 14.04
CA VAL A 137 1.89 9.68 15.06
C VAL A 137 2.91 10.71 14.55
N ARG A 138 2.90 11.91 15.14
CA ARG A 138 3.99 12.87 14.90
C ARG A 138 5.23 12.42 15.64
N LYS A 139 6.40 12.52 15.00
CA LYS A 139 7.69 12.07 15.52
C LYS A 139 8.03 12.70 16.88
N VAL A 140 7.66 13.96 17.08
CA VAL A 140 7.88 14.73 18.32
C VAL A 140 7.23 14.09 19.55
N TYR A 141 6.16 13.30 19.38
CA TYR A 141 5.46 12.67 20.51
C TYR A 141 5.92 11.25 20.81
N ILE A 142 6.88 10.69 20.06
CA ILE A 142 7.26 9.28 20.20
C ILE A 142 7.84 8.98 21.58
N ASP A 143 8.75 9.82 22.07
CA ASP A 143 9.42 9.56 23.35
C ASP A 143 8.42 9.64 24.51
N LYS A 144 7.56 10.65 24.50
CA LYS A 144 6.45 10.78 25.45
C LYS A 144 5.47 9.60 25.39
N ILE A 145 5.14 9.11 24.19
CA ILE A 145 4.30 7.91 24.03
C ILE A 145 4.97 6.70 24.67
N ASN A 146 6.26 6.50 24.44
CA ASN A 146 6.99 5.39 25.02
C ASN A 146 6.99 5.47 26.56
N GLU A 147 7.30 6.63 27.13
CA GLU A 147 7.30 6.86 28.59
C GLU A 147 5.97 6.46 29.23
N VAL A 148 4.85 6.97 28.70
CA VAL A 148 3.50 6.66 29.22
C VAL A 148 3.19 5.17 29.11
N MET A 149 3.56 4.54 28.01
CA MET A 149 3.31 3.10 27.81
C MET A 149 4.20 2.22 28.70
N TYR A 150 5.39 2.70 29.09
CA TYR A 150 6.26 2.01 30.05
C TYR A 150 5.72 2.13 31.49
N SER A 151 5.21 3.30 31.90
CA SER A 151 4.63 3.48 33.23
C SER A 151 3.37 2.62 33.43
N GLU A 152 2.46 2.61 32.46
CA GLU A 152 1.23 1.78 32.53
C GLU A 152 1.54 0.28 32.60
N LYS A 153 2.64 -0.16 31.98
CA LYS A 153 3.04 -1.56 32.03
C LYS A 153 3.57 -1.96 33.40
N ASN A 154 4.29 -1.07 34.09
CA ASN A 154 4.86 -1.35 35.39
C ASN A 154 3.78 -1.40 36.49
N ASP A 155 2.79 -0.51 36.43
CA ASP A 155 1.66 -0.54 37.38
C ASP A 155 0.85 -1.83 37.23
N ASN A 156 0.54 -2.27 36.00
CA ASN A 156 -0.18 -3.53 35.75
C ASN A 156 0.62 -4.81 36.07
N THR A 157 1.89 -4.72 36.43
CA THR A 157 2.72 -5.87 36.86
C THR A 157 2.90 -5.97 38.37
N LEU A 158 2.40 -4.99 39.12
CA LEU A 158 2.46 -4.93 40.58
C LEU A 158 1.15 -5.37 41.25
N ASP A 159 0.10 -5.63 40.45
CA ASP A 159 -1.18 -6.25 40.81
C ASP A 159 -1.22 -7.73 40.39
#